data_AF-A0AAN6STE7-F1
#
_entry.id   AF-A0AAN6STE7-F1
#
_cell.length_a   1.000
_cell.length_b   1.000
_cell.length_c   1.000
_cell.angle_alpha   90.00
_cell.angle_beta   90.00
_cell.angle_gamma   90.00
#
_symmetry.space_group_name_H-M   'P 1'
#
loop_
_entity.id
_entity.type
_entity.pdbx_description
1 polymer ?
#
loop_
_entity_poly.entity_id
_entity_poly.type
_entity_poly.pdbx_seq_one_letter_code
_entity_poly.pdbx_strand_id
1 'polypeptide(L)'
;MPLVRRLPRQVIPGTLGHHWFRTPAVFERRHSSMSLKKTQAVDASIVRPQITPALLPYTIALAEASRLPRPLVGSSVIALLDKLYSQPDDRLAACARELPTGLVKQINSTYDTMDAMATGFAACALKRISPRGSRATSTTSVPLSPAEHFRFCRAFYRVELYYTLCRFAGDMNRLFFSRHPPWENEQLVCAYGLDQGSLVAHANRATLAERHADGFEEPEQDRIEDWELRPSWLSRGVEFIHRLANAPSPKAQRRILAAGISASFRDAPAFELSDVLWTDVYDGDEYFHQRCESVALHQYGQPNDEDTDSGPYQVWRTENAGSTVMHSFLPGNDWLRDCAYVFWDSDRVQKMGGFRKEGSCELEDGMAPATGLGQ
;
A
#
# COMPACT_ATOMS: atom_id res chain seq x y z
N MET A 1 -23.83 -47.70 -7.25
CA MET A 1 -24.84 -48.75 -7.02
C MET A 1 -25.42 -48.59 -5.62
N PRO A 2 -26.75 -48.45 -5.45
CA PRO A 2 -27.34 -48.00 -4.20
C PRO A 2 -27.80 -49.15 -3.31
N LEU A 3 -27.62 -49.00 -1.99
CA LEU A 3 -28.27 -49.82 -0.96
C LEU A 3 -29.49 -49.06 -0.44
N VAL A 4 -30.66 -49.39 -1.00
CA VAL A 4 -31.98 -49.02 -0.47
C VAL A 4 -32.57 -50.24 0.24
N ARG A 5 -32.73 -50.13 1.56
CA ARG A 5 -33.66 -50.91 2.40
C ARG A 5 -34.03 -49.98 3.56
N ARG A 6 -35.22 -49.94 4.14
CA ARG A 6 -36.58 -50.47 3.92
C ARG A 6 -37.39 -49.71 4.99
N LEU A 7 -38.53 -49.12 4.66
CA LEU A 7 -39.56 -48.82 5.66
C LEU A 7 -40.94 -49.25 5.14
N PRO A 8 -41.79 -49.84 5.99
CA PRO A 8 -43.00 -50.53 5.57
C PRO A 8 -44.16 -49.55 5.34
N ARG A 9 -44.92 -49.81 4.29
CA ARG A 9 -46.26 -49.26 4.06
C ARG A 9 -47.25 -49.98 4.96
N GLN A 10 -47.99 -49.24 5.77
CA GLN A 10 -49.38 -49.58 6.08
C GLN A 10 -50.27 -48.38 5.77
N VAL A 11 -51.37 -48.72 5.10
CA VAL A 11 -52.47 -47.88 4.63
C VAL A 11 -53.57 -47.96 5.68
N ILE A 12 -54.28 -46.86 5.94
CA ILE A 12 -55.76 -46.80 5.96
C ILE A 12 -56.19 -45.31 5.96
N PRO A 13 -57.31 -44.95 5.29
CA PRO A 13 -57.68 -43.59 4.94
C PRO A 13 -58.73 -43.00 5.90
N GLY A 14 -58.80 -41.66 5.99
CA GLY A 14 -59.80 -40.97 6.79
C GLY A 14 -59.89 -39.49 6.45
N THR A 15 -61.08 -39.08 6.05
CA THR A 15 -61.55 -37.81 5.50
C THR A 15 -61.43 -36.57 6.39
N LEU A 16 -61.49 -35.40 5.71
CA LEU A 16 -61.89 -34.04 6.15
C LEU A 16 -60.83 -33.09 6.73
N GLY A 17 -60.73 -31.91 6.08
CA GLY A 17 -60.28 -30.68 6.74
C GLY A 17 -59.45 -29.74 5.85
N HIS A 18 -60.11 -28.80 5.19
CA HIS A 18 -59.47 -27.70 4.46
C HIS A 18 -58.66 -26.77 5.39
N HIS A 19 -57.66 -26.10 4.79
CA HIS A 19 -56.79 -25.03 5.29
C HIS A 19 -55.51 -25.46 6.01
N TRP A 20 -54.43 -24.70 5.76
CA TRP A 20 -53.02 -24.85 6.19
C TRP A 20 -52.04 -25.54 5.22
N PHE A 21 -51.93 -25.03 4.00
CA PHE A 21 -50.69 -25.15 3.20
C PHE A 21 -50.07 -23.76 2.97
N ARG A 22 -49.36 -23.25 3.98
CA ARG A 22 -48.31 -22.25 3.82
C ARG A 22 -47.32 -22.43 4.96
N THR A 23 -46.24 -23.19 4.72
CA THR A 23 -44.86 -22.92 5.20
C THR A 23 -43.89 -24.10 4.97
N PRO A 24 -43.57 -24.49 3.72
CA PRO A 24 -42.26 -25.07 3.43
C PRO A 24 -41.19 -23.98 3.27
N ALA A 25 -41.57 -22.83 2.70
CA ALA A 25 -40.67 -21.73 2.37
C ALA A 25 -40.07 -20.99 3.59
N VAL A 26 -40.71 -21.07 4.77
CA VAL A 26 -40.21 -20.41 5.99
C VAL A 26 -39.14 -21.25 6.70
N PHE A 27 -39.25 -22.59 6.63
CA PHE A 27 -38.22 -23.47 7.17
C PHE A 27 -36.99 -23.55 6.26
N GLU A 28 -37.16 -23.54 4.94
CA GLU A 28 -36.03 -23.44 4.01
C GLU A 28 -35.30 -22.10 4.12
N ARG A 29 -36.00 -20.97 4.33
CA ARG A 29 -35.35 -19.68 4.61
C ARG A 29 -34.61 -19.67 5.94
N ARG A 30 -35.13 -20.33 7.00
CA ARG A 30 -34.45 -20.38 8.31
C ARG A 30 -33.24 -21.30 8.29
N HIS A 31 -33.30 -22.47 7.65
CA HIS A 31 -32.14 -23.34 7.49
C HIS A 31 -31.10 -22.72 6.56
N SER A 32 -31.51 -22.11 5.45
CA SER A 32 -30.60 -21.36 4.57
C SER A 32 -29.98 -20.17 5.29
N SER A 33 -30.76 -19.40 6.06
CA SER A 33 -30.27 -18.26 6.85
C SER A 33 -29.34 -18.68 7.99
N MET A 34 -29.65 -19.76 8.72
CA MET A 34 -28.76 -20.28 9.77
C MET A 34 -27.50 -20.90 9.19
N SER A 35 -27.59 -21.57 8.04
CA SER A 35 -26.43 -22.10 7.33
C SER A 35 -25.55 -20.98 6.81
N LEU A 36 -26.11 -19.94 6.18
CA LEU A 36 -25.41 -18.72 5.75
C LEU A 36 -24.77 -17.97 6.92
N LYS A 37 -25.45 -17.86 8.06
CA LYS A 37 -24.89 -17.24 9.27
C LYS A 37 -23.74 -18.07 9.84
N LYS A 38 -23.83 -19.41 9.78
CA LYS A 38 -22.74 -20.29 10.20
C LYS A 38 -21.54 -20.21 9.26
N THR A 39 -21.72 -20.15 7.94
CA THR A 39 -20.61 -19.95 7.00
C THR A 39 -20.00 -18.55 7.09
N GLN A 40 -20.81 -17.50 7.26
CA GLN A 40 -20.29 -16.14 7.51
C GLN A 40 -19.46 -16.05 8.80
N ALA A 41 -19.91 -16.70 9.88
CA ALA A 41 -19.17 -16.72 11.14
C ALA A 41 -17.84 -17.49 11.01
N VAL A 42 -17.81 -18.56 10.21
CA VAL A 42 -16.59 -19.32 9.94
C VAL A 42 -15.62 -18.52 9.08
N ASP A 43 -16.06 -17.87 8.00
CA ASP A 43 -15.21 -17.02 7.15
C ASP A 43 -14.61 -15.85 7.95
N ALA A 44 -15.42 -15.18 8.79
CA ALA A 44 -14.92 -14.11 9.65
C ALA A 44 -13.93 -14.59 10.72
N SER A 45 -14.00 -15.86 11.14
CA SER A 45 -13.08 -16.45 12.13
C SER A 45 -11.74 -16.91 11.54
N ILE A 46 -11.70 -17.21 10.24
CA ILE A 46 -10.49 -17.66 9.52
C ILE A 46 -9.69 -16.47 8.98
N VAL A 47 -10.36 -15.34 8.72
CA VAL A 47 -9.75 -14.14 8.13
C VAL A 47 -9.10 -13.23 9.17
N ARG A 48 -9.67 -13.17 10.37
CA ARG A 48 -9.16 -12.34 11.47
C ARG A 48 -7.75 -12.65 12.00
N PRO A 49 -7.19 -13.87 11.93
CA PRO A 49 -5.87 -14.14 12.50
C PRO A 49 -4.72 -13.53 11.71
N GLN A 50 -4.92 -13.19 10.42
CA GLN A 50 -3.81 -12.79 9.54
C GLN A 50 -3.63 -11.26 9.48
N ILE A 51 -4.72 -10.50 9.53
CA ILE A 51 -4.68 -9.03 9.49
C ILE A 51 -4.58 -8.51 10.91
N THR A 52 -3.54 -7.75 11.23
CA THR A 52 -3.40 -7.15 12.56
C THR A 52 -4.55 -6.15 12.82
N PRO A 53 -4.96 -5.98 14.09
CA PRO A 53 -6.01 -5.01 14.43
C PRO A 53 -5.76 -3.60 13.88
N ALA A 54 -4.52 -3.09 13.89
CA ALA A 54 -4.26 -1.75 13.32
C ALA A 54 -4.25 -1.69 11.78
N LEU A 55 -4.07 -2.81 11.07
CA LEU A 55 -4.23 -2.81 9.60
C LEU A 55 -5.69 -2.87 9.17
N LEU A 56 -6.57 -3.39 10.04
CA LEU A 56 -7.99 -3.55 9.75
C LEU A 56 -8.68 -2.24 9.31
N PRO A 57 -8.49 -1.08 9.98
CA PRO A 57 -8.98 0.22 9.51
C PRO A 57 -8.68 0.51 8.05
N TYR A 58 -7.43 0.30 7.62
CA TYR A 58 -7.00 0.59 6.25
C TYR A 58 -7.64 -0.36 5.24
N THR A 59 -7.74 -1.66 5.60
CA THR A 59 -8.38 -2.65 4.73
C THR A 59 -9.86 -2.33 4.50
N ILE A 60 -10.57 -1.93 5.55
CA ILE A 60 -11.99 -1.55 5.48
C ILE A 60 -12.15 -0.25 4.70
N ALA A 61 -11.32 0.75 5.00
CA ALA A 61 -11.37 2.03 4.31
C ALA A 61 -11.15 1.86 2.80
N LEU A 62 -10.21 1.00 2.40
CA LEU A 62 -9.96 0.71 1.00
C LEU A 62 -11.14 -0.01 0.34
N ALA A 63 -11.69 -1.01 1.02
CA ALA A 63 -12.87 -1.75 0.57
C ALA A 63 -14.11 -0.83 0.41
N GLU A 64 -14.29 0.15 1.30
CA GLU A 64 -15.31 1.19 1.19
C GLU A 64 -15.01 2.17 0.05
N ALA A 65 -13.76 2.60 -0.10
CA ALA A 65 -13.31 3.49 -1.18
C ALA A 65 -13.60 2.92 -2.57
N SER A 66 -13.37 1.61 -2.77
CA SER A 66 -13.68 0.94 -4.04
C SER A 66 -15.18 0.91 -4.38
N ARG A 67 -16.05 1.08 -3.38
CA ARG A 67 -17.52 1.04 -3.53
C ARG A 67 -18.15 2.42 -3.64
N LEU A 68 -17.38 3.49 -3.47
CA LEU A 68 -17.89 4.85 -3.64
C LEU A 68 -18.37 5.06 -5.09
N PRO A 69 -19.48 5.82 -5.29
CA PRO A 69 -19.98 6.11 -6.62
C PRO A 69 -18.93 6.88 -7.44
N ARG A 70 -18.95 6.67 -8.76
CA ARG A 70 -18.10 7.38 -9.72
C ARG A 70 -18.99 8.29 -10.60
N PRO A 71 -18.66 9.58 -10.79
CA PRO A 71 -17.48 10.29 -10.27
C PRO A 71 -17.52 10.45 -8.75
N LEU A 72 -16.33 10.57 -8.13
CA LEU A 72 -16.23 10.72 -6.69
C LEU A 72 -16.81 12.07 -6.24
N VAL A 73 -17.48 12.06 -5.09
CA VAL A 73 -17.98 13.28 -4.43
C VAL A 73 -17.05 13.60 -3.26
N GLY A 74 -16.52 14.83 -3.22
CA GLY A 74 -15.54 15.24 -2.20
C GLY A 74 -16.02 15.02 -0.76
N SER A 75 -17.31 15.24 -0.47
CA SER A 75 -17.87 14.99 0.86
C SER A 75 -17.82 13.52 1.28
N SER A 76 -18.01 12.58 0.36
CA SER A 76 -17.88 11.15 0.64
C SER A 76 -16.43 10.74 0.91
N VAL A 77 -15.48 11.35 0.19
CA VAL A 77 -14.04 11.15 0.43
C VAL A 77 -13.64 11.70 1.80
N ILE A 78 -14.04 12.93 2.11
CA ILE A 78 -13.82 13.56 3.43
C ILE A 78 -14.39 12.68 4.54
N ALA A 79 -15.64 12.24 4.42
CA ALA A 79 -16.28 11.41 5.44
C ALA A 79 -15.55 10.07 5.66
N LEU A 80 -15.02 9.46 4.59
CA LEU A 80 -14.23 8.23 4.69
C LEU A 80 -12.88 8.47 5.37
N LEU A 81 -12.18 9.55 5.02
CA LEU A 81 -10.90 9.92 5.65
C LEU A 81 -11.10 10.31 7.13
N ASP A 82 -12.17 11.02 7.46
CA ASP A 82 -12.53 11.33 8.84
C ASP A 82 -12.84 10.06 9.63
N LYS A 83 -13.53 9.09 9.01
CA LYS A 83 -13.79 7.78 9.62
C LYS A 83 -12.49 7.01 9.88
N LEU A 84 -11.54 7.03 8.95
CA LEU A 84 -10.26 6.33 9.09
C LEU A 84 -9.36 6.96 10.17
N TYR A 85 -9.31 8.29 10.25
CA TYR A 85 -8.33 9.00 11.09
C TYR A 85 -8.90 9.60 12.40
N SER A 86 -10.22 9.71 12.54
CA SER A 86 -10.84 10.41 13.68
C SER A 86 -11.75 9.52 14.53
N GLN A 87 -12.00 8.26 14.14
CA GLN A 87 -12.86 7.35 14.91
C GLN A 87 -12.02 6.32 15.68
N PRO A 88 -12.36 6.04 16.95
CA PRO A 88 -11.69 5.00 17.73
C PRO A 88 -11.92 3.61 17.11
N ASP A 89 -10.88 2.77 17.17
CA ASP A 89 -10.77 1.45 16.55
C ASP A 89 -11.99 0.52 16.78
N ASP A 90 -12.70 0.73 17.89
CA ASP A 90 -13.90 -0.02 18.29
C ASP A 90 -15.02 0.00 17.22
N ARG A 91 -15.19 1.11 16.49
CA ARG A 91 -16.24 1.23 15.47
C ARG A 91 -15.89 0.45 14.20
N LEU A 92 -14.61 0.43 13.82
CA LEU A 92 -14.14 -0.29 12.65
C LEU A 92 -14.11 -1.80 12.90
N ALA A 93 -13.73 -2.21 14.11
CA ALA A 93 -13.83 -3.61 14.54
C ALA A 93 -15.29 -4.11 14.60
N ALA A 94 -16.24 -3.23 14.92
CA ALA A 94 -17.67 -3.55 14.80
C ALA A 94 -18.10 -3.69 13.34
N CYS A 95 -17.70 -2.77 12.45
CA CYS A 95 -17.97 -2.87 11.01
C CYS A 95 -17.45 -4.18 10.42
N ALA A 96 -16.28 -4.66 10.86
CA ALA A 96 -15.69 -5.93 10.40
C ALA A 96 -16.59 -7.15 10.66
N ARG A 97 -17.46 -7.12 11.68
CA ARG A 97 -18.40 -8.22 11.99
C ARG A 97 -19.58 -8.29 11.02
N GLU A 98 -19.88 -7.21 10.32
CA GLU A 98 -21.06 -7.07 9.47
C GLU A 98 -20.71 -7.09 7.98
N LEU A 99 -19.44 -7.30 7.63
CA LEU A 99 -18.99 -7.26 6.24
C LEU A 99 -19.60 -8.41 5.42
N PRO A 100 -20.17 -8.12 4.23
CA PRO A 100 -20.59 -9.16 3.30
C PRO A 100 -19.43 -10.07 2.91
N THR A 101 -19.69 -11.37 2.69
CA THR A 101 -18.66 -12.37 2.36
C THR A 101 -17.82 -11.98 1.13
N GLY A 102 -18.44 -11.38 0.10
CA GLY A 102 -17.70 -10.89 -1.07
C GLY A 102 -16.66 -9.83 -0.71
N LEU A 103 -16.98 -8.97 0.25
CA LEU A 103 -16.08 -7.91 0.72
C LEU A 103 -14.94 -8.48 1.57
N VAL A 104 -15.23 -9.48 2.40
CA VAL A 104 -14.22 -10.22 3.16
C VAL A 104 -13.20 -10.87 2.23
N LYS A 105 -13.67 -11.52 1.15
CA LYS A 105 -12.78 -12.11 0.14
C LYS A 105 -11.91 -11.06 -0.55
N GLN A 106 -12.47 -9.91 -0.87
CA GLN A 106 -11.72 -8.79 -1.44
C GLN A 106 -10.64 -8.31 -0.47
N ILE A 107 -10.99 -8.09 0.79
CA ILE A 107 -10.07 -7.65 1.85
C ILE A 107 -8.88 -8.61 1.99
N ASN A 108 -9.12 -9.93 1.98
CA ASN A 108 -8.03 -10.92 2.02
C ASN A 108 -7.11 -10.82 0.82
N SER A 109 -7.69 -10.79 -0.38
CA SER A 109 -6.89 -10.71 -1.61
C SER A 109 -6.05 -9.44 -1.66
N THR A 110 -6.60 -8.33 -1.15
CA THR A 110 -5.87 -7.08 -1.01
C THR A 110 -4.77 -7.21 0.04
N TYR A 111 -5.06 -7.81 1.21
CA TYR A 111 -4.05 -8.05 2.23
C TYR A 111 -2.88 -8.90 1.73
N ASP A 112 -3.13 -10.03 1.08
CA ASP A 112 -2.09 -10.89 0.51
C ASP A 112 -1.21 -10.10 -0.47
N THR A 113 -1.82 -9.20 -1.24
CA THR A 113 -1.09 -8.32 -2.17
C THR A 113 -0.22 -7.30 -1.42
N MET A 114 -0.78 -6.61 -0.42
CA MET A 114 -0.03 -5.61 0.34
C MET A 114 1.11 -6.25 1.15
N ASP A 115 0.88 -7.42 1.74
CA ASP A 115 1.88 -8.20 2.47
C ASP A 115 3.04 -8.66 1.57
N ALA A 116 2.73 -9.17 0.37
CA ALA A 116 3.73 -9.56 -0.61
C ALA A 116 4.58 -8.36 -1.07
N MET A 117 3.94 -7.22 -1.33
CA MET A 117 4.62 -5.98 -1.73
C MET A 117 5.48 -5.42 -0.58
N ALA A 118 4.96 -5.39 0.64
CA ALA A 118 5.66 -4.98 1.86
C ALA A 118 6.92 -5.81 2.09
N THR A 119 6.78 -7.14 2.08
CA THR A 119 7.89 -8.07 2.30
C THR A 119 8.92 -7.99 1.18
N GLY A 120 8.46 -7.87 -0.07
CA GLY A 120 9.33 -7.67 -1.24
C GLY A 120 10.12 -6.37 -1.14
N PHE A 121 9.47 -5.27 -0.73
CA PHE A 121 10.12 -3.98 -0.55
C PHE A 121 11.19 -4.06 0.53
N ALA A 122 10.83 -4.55 1.72
CA ALA A 122 11.75 -4.71 2.83
C ALA A 122 12.99 -5.53 2.45
N ALA A 123 12.80 -6.64 1.73
CA ALA A 123 13.90 -7.48 1.27
C ALA A 123 14.83 -6.75 0.29
N CYS A 124 14.28 -5.93 -0.62
CA CYS A 124 15.07 -5.11 -1.54
C CYS A 124 15.83 -4.00 -0.81
N ALA A 125 15.19 -3.31 0.13
CA ALA A 125 15.79 -2.26 0.93
C ALA A 125 16.92 -2.80 1.82
N LEU A 126 16.75 -3.94 2.49
CA LEU A 126 17.79 -4.59 3.30
C LEU A 126 19.04 -4.94 2.48
N LYS A 127 18.86 -5.40 1.22
CA LYS A 127 19.99 -5.70 0.32
C LYS A 127 20.81 -4.46 0.00
N ARG A 128 20.19 -3.27 -0.01
CA ARG A 128 20.85 -1.99 -0.30
C ARG A 128 21.60 -1.43 0.90
N ILE A 129 21.13 -1.71 2.12
CA ILE A 129 21.77 -1.25 3.36
C ILE A 129 22.91 -2.20 3.80
N SER A 130 22.87 -3.47 3.39
CA SER A 130 23.88 -4.46 3.78
C SER A 130 25.27 -4.12 3.22
N PRO A 131 26.33 -4.03 4.06
CA PRO A 131 27.67 -3.67 3.61
C PRO A 131 28.17 -4.62 2.51
N ARG A 132 28.56 -4.06 1.35
CA ARG A 132 29.26 -4.76 0.26
C ARG A 132 30.62 -5.30 0.75
N GLY A 133 30.61 -6.46 1.38
CA GLY A 133 31.82 -7.05 1.96
C GLY A 133 31.55 -8.01 3.12
N SER A 134 30.39 -7.91 3.76
CA SER A 134 29.90 -9.00 4.59
C SER A 134 29.59 -10.18 3.67
N ARG A 135 30.54 -11.12 3.57
CA ARG A 135 30.31 -12.50 3.12
C ARG A 135 29.37 -13.18 4.13
N ALA A 136 28.17 -12.67 4.29
CA ALA A 136 27.07 -13.39 4.90
C ALA A 136 26.65 -14.44 3.87
N THR A 137 27.32 -15.58 3.95
CA THR A 137 26.78 -16.83 3.46
C THR A 137 25.36 -16.97 3.99
N SER A 138 24.40 -17.17 3.09
CA SER A 138 22.98 -17.47 3.35
C SER A 138 22.08 -16.24 3.53
N THR A 139 21.36 -15.95 2.44
CA THR A 139 19.92 -15.65 2.26
C THR A 139 18.94 -15.81 3.45
N THR A 140 19.36 -15.59 4.68
CA THR A 140 18.48 -15.51 5.84
C THR A 140 17.86 -14.12 5.83
N SER A 141 16.70 -14.03 5.19
CA SER A 141 15.79 -12.89 5.28
C SER A 141 15.61 -12.56 6.76
N VAL A 142 16.20 -11.46 7.24
CA VAL A 142 15.99 -11.02 8.61
C VAL A 142 14.50 -10.71 8.73
N PRO A 143 13.77 -11.37 9.65
CA PRO A 143 12.34 -11.11 9.78
C PRO A 143 12.12 -9.65 10.18
N LEU A 144 11.03 -9.08 9.67
CA LEU A 144 10.53 -7.78 10.10
C LEU A 144 10.01 -7.90 11.53
N SER A 145 10.21 -6.85 12.33
CA SER A 145 9.45 -6.71 13.56
C SER A 145 7.96 -6.48 13.22
N PRO A 146 7.03 -6.73 14.16
CA PRO A 146 5.62 -6.42 13.95
C PRO A 146 5.38 -4.95 13.57
N ALA A 147 6.12 -4.01 14.18
CA ALA A 147 5.99 -2.58 13.88
C ALA A 147 6.53 -2.22 12.49
N GLU A 148 7.68 -2.80 12.09
CA GLU A 148 8.21 -2.64 10.74
C GLU A 148 7.22 -3.16 9.70
N HIS A 149 6.73 -4.40 9.88
CA HIS A 149 5.74 -5.02 9.00
C HIS A 149 4.47 -4.16 8.87
N PHE A 150 3.96 -3.65 10.00
CA PHE A 150 2.84 -2.72 10.03
C PHE A 150 3.10 -1.46 9.21
N ARG A 151 4.26 -0.79 9.40
CA ARG A 151 4.61 0.42 8.64
C ARG A 151 4.68 0.17 7.14
N PHE A 152 5.32 -0.94 6.73
CA PHE A 152 5.39 -1.33 5.31
C PHE A 152 4.00 -1.56 4.73
N CYS A 153 3.17 -2.39 5.36
CA CYS A 153 1.82 -2.67 4.88
C CYS A 153 0.96 -1.39 4.84
N ARG A 154 0.99 -0.59 5.91
CA ARG A 154 0.24 0.68 6.01
C ARG A 154 0.60 1.64 4.88
N ALA A 155 1.88 1.75 4.51
CA ALA A 155 2.30 2.60 3.41
C ALA A 155 1.67 2.16 2.08
N PHE A 156 1.71 0.87 1.74
CA PHE A 156 1.08 0.34 0.53
C PHE A 156 -0.44 0.51 0.53
N TYR A 157 -1.11 0.29 1.67
CA TYR A 157 -2.55 0.59 1.80
C TYR A 157 -2.86 2.06 1.52
N ARG A 158 -2.03 2.98 2.02
CA ARG A 158 -2.21 4.41 1.79
C ARG A 158 -1.95 4.80 0.33
N VAL A 159 -0.96 4.20 -0.33
CA VAL A 159 -0.73 4.38 -1.78
C VAL A 159 -1.97 3.92 -2.56
N GLU A 160 -2.49 2.74 -2.26
CA GLU A 160 -3.70 2.21 -2.92
C GLU A 160 -4.94 3.07 -2.65
N LEU A 161 -5.12 3.53 -1.42
CA LEU A 161 -6.18 4.47 -1.04
C LEU A 161 -6.07 5.78 -1.79
N TYR A 162 -4.85 6.34 -1.90
CA TYR A 162 -4.59 7.57 -2.64
C TYR A 162 -5.03 7.43 -4.09
N TYR A 163 -4.63 6.36 -4.80
CA TYR A 163 -5.07 6.14 -6.17
C TYR A 163 -6.56 5.84 -6.31
N THR A 164 -7.17 5.28 -5.27
CA THR A 164 -8.62 5.01 -5.30
C THR A 164 -9.42 6.31 -5.11
N LEU A 165 -8.95 7.23 -4.26
CA LEU A 165 -9.70 8.41 -3.81
C LEU A 165 -9.29 9.72 -4.50
N CYS A 166 -8.00 9.93 -4.73
CA CYS A 166 -7.45 11.23 -5.10
C CYS A 166 -7.12 11.35 -6.60
N ARG A 167 -7.34 10.28 -7.38
CA ARG A 167 -7.04 10.18 -8.82
C ARG A 167 -7.58 11.32 -9.71
N PHE A 168 -8.54 12.10 -9.24
CA PHE A 168 -9.26 13.10 -10.04
C PHE A 168 -9.48 14.45 -9.37
N ALA A 169 -8.98 14.66 -8.15
CA ALA A 169 -9.36 15.83 -7.36
C ALA A 169 -8.14 16.46 -6.70
N GLY A 170 -7.59 17.50 -7.32
CA GLY A 170 -6.40 18.22 -6.83
C GLY A 170 -6.52 18.65 -5.36
N ASP A 171 -7.68 19.21 -4.96
CA ASP A 171 -7.93 19.61 -3.56
C ASP A 171 -7.94 18.43 -2.58
N MET A 172 -8.21 17.20 -3.06
CA MET A 172 -8.19 16.01 -2.21
C MET A 172 -6.77 15.53 -1.91
N ASN A 173 -5.79 15.89 -2.72
CA ASN A 173 -4.38 15.58 -2.46
C ASN A 173 -3.92 16.25 -1.16
N ARG A 174 -4.11 17.57 -1.07
CA ARG A 174 -3.80 18.36 0.14
C ARG A 174 -4.49 17.80 1.37
N LEU A 175 -5.79 17.53 1.24
CA LEU A 175 -6.57 16.94 2.32
C LEU A 175 -5.97 15.60 2.76
N PHE A 176 -5.66 14.71 1.83
CA PHE A 176 -5.12 13.38 2.12
C PHE A 176 -3.77 13.45 2.83
N PHE A 177 -2.81 14.22 2.31
CA PHE A 177 -1.47 14.33 2.89
C PHE A 177 -1.46 15.10 4.21
N SER A 178 -2.40 16.05 4.42
CA SER A 178 -2.53 16.77 5.70
C SER A 178 -2.99 15.91 6.88
N ARG A 179 -3.44 14.66 6.62
CA ARG A 179 -3.82 13.71 7.68
C ARG A 179 -2.65 12.97 8.28
N HIS A 180 -1.48 13.00 7.65
CA HIS A 180 -0.31 12.28 8.11
C HIS A 180 0.80 13.25 8.50
N PRO A 181 1.63 12.84 9.46
CA PRO A 181 2.85 13.57 9.74
C PRO A 181 3.88 13.38 8.61
N PRO A 182 4.89 14.27 8.51
CA PRO A 182 5.86 14.28 7.41
C PRO A 182 6.57 12.94 7.15
N TRP A 183 7.01 12.24 8.19
CA TRP A 183 7.72 10.96 8.05
C TRP A 183 6.82 9.84 7.51
N GLU A 184 5.51 9.91 7.76
CA GLU A 184 4.55 8.96 7.20
C GLU A 184 4.21 9.28 5.74
N ASN A 185 4.21 10.56 5.37
CA ASN A 185 4.16 10.95 3.95
C ASN A 185 5.43 10.49 3.23
N GLU A 186 6.61 10.58 3.86
CA GLU A 186 7.85 10.01 3.32
C GLU A 186 7.76 8.49 3.13
N GLN A 187 7.17 7.75 4.08
CA GLN A 187 6.90 6.31 3.92
C GLN A 187 6.07 6.05 2.65
N LEU A 188 5.03 6.85 2.42
CA LEU A 188 4.17 6.74 1.25
C LEU A 188 4.95 7.00 -0.05
N VAL A 189 5.84 8.00 -0.08
CA VAL A 189 6.71 8.26 -1.24
C VAL A 189 7.70 7.13 -1.49
N CYS A 190 8.28 6.55 -0.44
CA CYS A 190 9.17 5.39 -0.57
C CYS A 190 8.44 4.20 -1.20
N ALA A 191 7.23 3.89 -0.74
CA ALA A 191 6.41 2.81 -1.29
C ALA A 191 6.04 3.08 -2.76
N TYR A 192 5.66 4.32 -3.07
CA TYR A 192 5.42 4.78 -4.45
C TYR A 192 6.65 4.61 -5.35
N GLY A 193 7.84 4.98 -4.88
CA GLY A 193 9.08 4.87 -5.65
C GLY A 193 9.43 3.42 -6.02
N LEU A 194 9.18 2.46 -5.12
CA LEU A 194 9.35 1.05 -5.43
C LEU A 194 8.39 0.59 -6.52
N ASP A 195 7.12 0.98 -6.41
CA ASP A 195 6.08 0.69 -7.39
C ASP A 195 6.46 1.20 -8.78
N GLN A 196 7.05 2.40 -8.87
CA GLN A 196 7.61 2.93 -10.11
C GLN A 196 8.75 2.06 -10.65
N GLY A 197 9.74 1.75 -9.83
CA GLY A 197 10.91 0.96 -10.25
C GLY A 197 10.51 -0.44 -10.75
N SER A 198 9.58 -1.08 -10.04
CA SER A 198 8.99 -2.36 -10.43
C SER A 198 8.25 -2.26 -11.75
N LEU A 199 7.34 -1.29 -11.88
CA LEU A 199 6.58 -1.05 -13.11
C LEU A 199 7.51 -0.86 -14.32
N VAL A 200 8.52 0.00 -14.21
CA VAL A 200 9.48 0.28 -15.28
C VAL A 200 10.26 -0.98 -15.65
N ALA A 201 10.74 -1.74 -14.67
CA ALA A 201 11.47 -2.99 -14.93
C ALA A 201 10.60 -4.02 -15.66
N HIS A 202 9.32 -4.15 -15.29
CA HIS A 202 8.39 -5.08 -15.90
C HIS A 202 7.92 -4.63 -17.29
N ALA A 203 7.65 -3.34 -17.48
CA ALA A 203 7.31 -2.78 -18.78
C ALA A 203 8.46 -2.99 -19.77
N ASN A 204 9.70 -2.62 -19.38
CA ASN A 204 10.88 -2.81 -20.22
C ASN A 204 11.08 -4.28 -20.62
N ARG A 205 10.93 -5.21 -19.68
CA ARG A 205 11.02 -6.65 -19.97
C ARG A 205 9.95 -7.09 -20.99
N ALA A 206 8.73 -6.59 -20.85
CA ALA A 206 7.60 -6.93 -21.69
C ALA A 206 7.82 -6.49 -23.15
N THR A 207 8.39 -5.29 -23.35
CA THR A 207 8.70 -4.70 -24.66
C THR A 207 9.95 -5.32 -25.30
N LEU A 208 11.03 -5.52 -24.53
CA LEU A 208 12.26 -6.14 -25.04
C LEU A 208 12.01 -7.56 -25.58
N ALA A 209 11.18 -8.35 -24.89
CA ALA A 209 10.86 -9.71 -25.33
C ALA A 209 10.12 -9.77 -26.68
N GLU A 210 9.43 -8.70 -27.09
CA GLU A 210 8.76 -8.61 -28.39
C GLU A 210 9.74 -8.24 -29.50
N ARG A 211 10.54 -7.19 -29.28
CA ARG A 211 11.55 -6.76 -30.26
C ARG A 211 12.55 -7.86 -30.60
N HIS A 212 12.96 -8.65 -29.59
CA HIS A 212 13.78 -9.85 -29.82
C HIS A 212 13.06 -10.95 -30.61
N ALA A 213 11.75 -11.12 -30.44
CA ALA A 213 10.97 -12.08 -31.21
C ALA A 213 10.83 -11.65 -32.68
N ASP A 214 10.85 -10.34 -32.95
CA ASP A 214 10.74 -9.75 -34.28
C ASP A 214 12.09 -9.57 -34.99
N GLY A 215 13.20 -10.01 -34.37
CA GLY A 215 14.53 -10.02 -34.99
C GLY A 215 15.24 -8.65 -35.02
N PHE A 216 14.78 -7.68 -34.23
CA PHE A 216 15.44 -6.37 -34.12
C PHE A 216 16.55 -6.40 -33.06
N GLU A 217 17.78 -6.10 -33.47
CA GLU A 217 18.90 -5.75 -32.59
C GLU A 217 19.08 -4.21 -32.64
N GLU A 218 18.81 -3.50 -31.55
CA GLU A 218 19.00 -2.05 -31.51
C GLU A 218 19.34 -1.49 -30.11
N PRO A 219 19.90 -0.26 -30.04
CA PRO A 219 20.75 0.22 -28.94
C PRO A 219 19.98 0.55 -27.65
N GLU A 220 20.71 0.59 -26.52
CA GLU A 220 20.20 0.87 -25.16
C GLU A 220 19.36 2.15 -25.02
N GLN A 221 19.40 3.05 -26.00
CA GLN A 221 18.70 4.33 -26.01
C GLN A 221 17.17 4.19 -26.14
N ASP A 222 16.68 3.04 -26.64
CA ASP A 222 15.28 2.81 -27.03
C ASP A 222 14.47 2.04 -25.95
N ARG A 223 14.87 2.17 -24.67
CA ARG A 223 14.07 1.71 -23.52
C ARG A 223 12.81 2.56 -23.47
N ILE A 224 11.65 1.96 -23.21
CA ILE A 224 10.32 2.60 -23.22
C ILE A 224 10.40 4.06 -22.74
N GLU A 225 10.47 4.97 -23.71
CA GLU A 225 10.38 6.42 -23.52
C GLU A 225 8.90 6.86 -23.40
N ASP A 226 7.95 5.94 -23.26
CA ASP A 226 6.56 6.26 -22.89
C ASP A 226 6.47 6.62 -21.39
N TRP A 227 7.30 7.58 -20.96
CA TRP A 227 7.13 8.28 -19.70
C TRP A 227 5.70 8.84 -19.59
N GLU A 228 5.07 9.18 -20.72
CA GLU A 228 3.69 9.63 -20.82
C GLU A 228 2.64 8.60 -20.34
N LEU A 229 2.92 7.30 -20.49
CA LEU A 229 1.98 6.23 -20.06
C LEU A 229 2.18 5.79 -18.62
N ARG A 230 3.32 6.14 -18.01
CA ARG A 230 3.66 5.74 -16.65
C ARG A 230 2.64 6.25 -15.62
N PRO A 231 2.22 7.53 -15.61
CA PRO A 231 1.17 8.00 -14.70
C PRO A 231 -0.14 7.21 -14.86
N SER A 232 -0.49 6.85 -16.10
CA SER A 232 -1.70 6.05 -16.37
C SER A 232 -1.62 4.68 -15.72
N TRP A 233 -0.50 3.97 -15.83
CA TRP A 233 -0.32 2.66 -15.20
C TRP A 233 -0.22 2.73 -13.68
N LEU A 234 0.55 3.68 -13.15
CA LEU A 234 0.69 3.90 -11.71
C LEU A 234 -0.65 4.23 -11.05
N SER A 235 -1.49 5.04 -11.71
CA SER A 235 -2.83 5.39 -11.22
C SER A 235 -3.82 4.21 -11.12
N ARG A 236 -3.43 3.03 -11.60
CA ARG A 236 -4.21 1.79 -11.43
C ARG A 236 -3.98 1.11 -10.08
N GLY A 237 -3.01 1.59 -9.29
CA GLY A 237 -2.76 1.12 -7.94
C GLY A 237 -1.77 -0.04 -7.86
N VAL A 238 -1.42 -0.37 -6.62
CA VAL A 238 -0.54 -1.44 -6.18
C VAL A 238 -1.02 -2.80 -6.69
N GLU A 239 -2.33 -3.07 -6.69
CA GLU A 239 -2.87 -4.35 -7.18
C GLU A 239 -2.57 -4.57 -8.67
N PHE A 240 -2.63 -3.50 -9.48
CA PHE A 240 -2.25 -3.57 -10.89
C PHE A 240 -0.76 -3.88 -11.04
N ILE A 241 0.09 -3.21 -10.29
CA ILE A 241 1.55 -3.38 -10.33
C ILE A 241 1.93 -4.80 -9.86
N HIS A 242 1.32 -5.29 -8.79
CA HIS A 242 1.53 -6.65 -8.29
C HIS A 242 1.13 -7.71 -9.32
N ARG A 243 -0.02 -7.55 -9.99
CA ARG A 243 -0.45 -8.47 -11.07
C ARG A 243 0.50 -8.43 -12.26
N LEU A 244 1.01 -7.24 -12.62
CA LEU A 244 2.00 -7.09 -13.67
C LEU A 244 3.31 -7.80 -13.31
N ALA A 245 3.77 -7.63 -12.07
CA ALA A 245 5.01 -8.22 -11.58
C ALA A 245 4.97 -9.75 -11.58
N ASN A 246 3.82 -10.32 -11.21
CA ASN A 246 3.60 -11.77 -11.10
C ASN A 246 3.07 -12.41 -12.39
N ALA A 247 2.93 -11.66 -13.49
CA ALA A 247 2.45 -12.22 -14.73
C ALA A 247 3.44 -13.27 -15.29
N PRO A 248 2.97 -14.45 -15.73
CA PRO A 248 3.83 -15.60 -16.02
C PRO A 248 4.67 -15.46 -17.30
N SER A 249 4.42 -14.43 -18.11
CA SER A 249 5.15 -14.21 -19.36
C SER A 249 5.14 -12.73 -19.76
N PRO A 250 6.13 -12.29 -20.56
CA PRO A 250 6.14 -10.95 -21.18
C PRO A 250 4.86 -10.64 -21.96
N LYS A 251 4.28 -11.63 -22.64
CA LYS A 251 3.00 -11.50 -23.36
C LYS A 251 1.83 -11.22 -22.41
N ALA A 252 1.80 -11.87 -21.23
CA ALA A 252 0.80 -11.58 -20.22
C ALA A 252 0.99 -10.18 -19.62
N GLN A 253 2.23 -9.74 -19.39
CA GLN A 253 2.55 -8.38 -18.95
C GLN A 253 2.02 -7.34 -19.94
N ARG A 254 2.27 -7.52 -21.25
CA ARG A 254 1.74 -6.63 -22.29
C ARG A 254 0.22 -6.54 -22.30
N ARG A 255 -0.48 -7.67 -22.12
CA ARG A 255 -1.95 -7.65 -22.03
C ARG A 255 -2.44 -6.83 -20.83
N ILE A 256 -1.75 -6.94 -19.68
CA ILE A 256 -2.06 -6.15 -18.49
C ILE A 256 -1.80 -4.66 -18.75
N LEU A 257 -0.63 -4.31 -19.32
CA LEU A 257 -0.28 -2.93 -19.68
C LEU A 257 -1.27 -2.31 -20.67
N ALA A 258 -1.64 -3.05 -21.73
CA ALA A 258 -2.61 -2.61 -22.72
C ALA A 258 -4.01 -2.40 -22.12
N ALA A 259 -4.46 -3.29 -21.23
CA ALA A 259 -5.70 -3.10 -20.46
C ALA A 259 -5.61 -1.93 -19.46
N GLY A 260 -4.39 -1.56 -19.06
CA GLY A 260 -4.10 -0.36 -18.29
C GLY A 260 -4.43 0.91 -19.09
N ILE A 261 -4.01 0.97 -20.35
CA ILE A 261 -4.13 2.14 -21.24
C ILE A 261 -5.58 2.36 -21.71
N SER A 262 -6.27 1.30 -22.13
CA SER A 262 -7.56 1.41 -22.81
C SER A 262 -8.68 1.99 -21.95
N ALA A 263 -8.50 2.01 -20.62
CA ALA A 263 -9.51 2.45 -19.68
C ALA A 263 -9.39 3.91 -19.23
N SER A 264 -8.32 4.64 -19.58
CA SER A 264 -7.98 5.83 -18.78
C SER A 264 -7.22 6.98 -19.43
N PHE A 265 -7.00 7.06 -20.74
CA PHE A 265 -6.23 8.20 -21.26
C PHE A 265 -6.91 9.57 -21.04
N ARG A 266 -8.25 9.62 -20.91
CA ARG A 266 -8.98 10.85 -20.52
C ARG A 266 -9.12 11.05 -19.01
N ASP A 267 -8.81 10.00 -18.26
CA ASP A 267 -9.10 9.85 -16.82
C ASP A 267 -7.83 9.42 -16.04
N ALA A 268 -6.65 9.76 -16.55
CA ALA A 268 -5.40 9.57 -15.83
C ALA A 268 -5.10 10.85 -15.06
N PRO A 269 -4.69 10.77 -13.78
CA PRO A 269 -4.18 11.94 -13.08
C PRO A 269 -3.02 12.51 -13.89
N ALA A 270 -3.07 13.81 -14.16
CA ALA A 270 -2.04 14.50 -14.94
C ALA A 270 -0.67 14.54 -14.24
N PHE A 271 -0.61 14.12 -12.96
CA PHE A 271 0.55 14.27 -12.09
C PHE A 271 0.90 12.97 -11.39
N GLU A 272 2.19 12.69 -11.30
CA GLU A 272 2.75 11.64 -10.45
C GLU A 272 2.53 11.98 -8.96
N LEU A 273 2.54 10.98 -8.08
CA LEU A 273 2.36 11.22 -6.65
C LEU A 273 3.47 12.12 -6.09
N SER A 274 4.70 11.92 -6.57
CA SER A 274 5.84 12.79 -6.33
C SER A 274 5.58 14.21 -6.82
N ASP A 275 5.00 14.37 -8.01
CA ASP A 275 4.70 15.69 -8.58
C ASP A 275 3.61 16.41 -7.78
N VAL A 276 2.63 15.69 -7.24
CA VAL A 276 1.60 16.28 -6.37
C VAL A 276 2.22 16.79 -5.07
N LEU A 277 3.06 15.98 -4.43
CA LEU A 277 3.79 16.42 -3.25
C LEU A 277 4.75 17.56 -3.58
N TRP A 278 5.28 17.63 -4.80
CA TRP A 278 6.16 18.69 -5.28
C TRP A 278 5.44 19.98 -5.69
N THR A 279 4.26 19.91 -6.30
CA THR A 279 3.54 21.08 -6.80
C THR A 279 2.88 21.85 -5.65
N ASP A 280 2.33 21.13 -4.67
CA ASP A 280 1.81 21.75 -3.44
C ASP A 280 2.93 22.44 -2.61
N VAL A 281 4.20 22.10 -2.83
CA VAL A 281 5.38 22.77 -2.24
C VAL A 281 5.62 24.16 -2.83
N TYR A 282 5.48 24.31 -4.15
CA TYR A 282 5.89 25.53 -4.86
C TYR A 282 4.88 26.66 -4.80
N ASP A 283 3.61 26.35 -4.52
CA ASP A 283 2.56 27.36 -4.40
C ASP A 283 2.67 28.23 -3.13
N GLY A 284 3.71 28.05 -2.30
CA GLY A 284 4.04 28.95 -1.20
C GLY A 284 3.01 28.98 -0.07
N ASP A 285 2.25 27.89 0.09
CA ASP A 285 1.17 27.80 1.07
C ASP A 285 1.72 27.59 2.49
N GLU A 286 2.12 28.68 3.15
CA GLU A 286 2.55 28.70 4.57
C GLU A 286 1.56 27.98 5.49
N TYR A 287 0.28 27.91 5.12
CA TYR A 287 -0.76 27.22 5.89
C TYR A 287 -0.54 25.70 5.94
N PHE A 288 -0.09 25.10 4.83
CA PHE A 288 0.24 23.67 4.80
C PHE A 288 1.45 23.38 5.69
N HIS A 289 2.45 24.28 5.71
CA HIS A 289 3.64 24.17 6.56
C HIS A 289 3.30 24.21 8.06
N GLN A 290 2.57 25.24 8.48
CA GLN A 290 2.20 25.42 9.89
C GLN A 290 1.30 24.28 10.39
N ARG A 291 0.43 23.78 9.52
CA ARG A 291 -0.43 22.64 9.83
C ARG A 291 0.36 21.35 9.92
N CYS A 292 1.25 21.03 8.99
CA CYS A 292 2.07 19.82 9.07
C CYS A 292 2.96 19.80 10.32
N GLU A 293 3.54 20.94 10.71
CA GLU A 293 4.38 21.02 11.91
C GLU A 293 3.55 20.95 13.20
N SER A 294 2.42 21.65 13.27
CA SER A 294 1.51 21.55 14.41
C SER A 294 0.86 20.17 14.54
N VAL A 295 0.48 19.55 13.42
CA VAL A 295 -0.03 18.17 13.36
C VAL A 295 1.06 17.18 13.78
N ALA A 296 2.30 17.34 13.31
CA ALA A 296 3.42 16.51 13.76
C ALA A 296 3.58 16.59 15.29
N LEU A 297 3.50 17.79 15.88
CA LEU A 297 3.60 17.99 17.32
C LEU A 297 2.38 17.44 18.10
N HIS A 298 1.17 17.56 17.57
CA HIS A 298 -0.06 17.07 18.22
C HIS A 298 -0.25 15.55 18.09
N GLN A 299 0.06 14.97 16.92
CA GLN A 299 -0.05 13.53 16.68
C GLN A 299 1.05 12.74 17.38
N TYR A 300 2.20 13.36 17.68
CA TYR A 300 3.20 12.79 18.60
C TYR A 300 2.61 12.46 19.99
N GLY A 301 1.54 13.13 20.39
CA GLY A 301 0.84 12.90 21.65
C GLY A 301 -0.24 11.82 21.59
N GLN A 302 -0.57 11.28 20.41
CA GLN A 302 -1.54 10.19 20.23
C GLN A 302 -0.74 8.91 19.93
N PRO A 303 -0.32 8.15 20.97
CA PRO A 303 0.33 6.87 20.74
C PRO A 303 -0.57 6.00 19.87
N ASN A 304 -0.06 5.56 18.72
CA ASN A 304 -0.60 4.39 18.07
C ASN A 304 -0.12 3.21 18.90
N ASP A 305 -1.04 2.50 19.57
CA ASP A 305 -0.69 1.38 20.45
C ASP A 305 0.14 0.29 19.74
N GLU A 306 0.06 0.21 18.40
CA GLU A 306 0.83 -0.74 17.58
C GLU A 306 2.19 -0.20 17.07
N ASP A 307 2.43 1.12 17.11
CA ASP A 307 3.70 1.72 16.68
C ASP A 307 4.12 2.86 17.61
N THR A 308 4.78 2.50 18.70
CA THR A 308 5.31 3.45 19.70
C THR A 308 6.76 3.85 19.43
N ASP A 309 7.36 3.37 18.34
CA ASP A 309 8.76 3.65 18.05
C ASP A 309 8.91 5.02 17.39
N SER A 310 9.68 5.89 18.02
CA SER A 310 10.03 7.20 17.47
C SER A 310 11.10 7.14 16.37
N GLY A 311 11.69 5.97 16.10
CA GLY A 311 12.75 5.72 15.13
C GLY A 311 12.51 6.33 13.75
N PRO A 312 11.39 6.02 13.07
CA PRO A 312 11.03 6.61 11.78
C PRO A 312 11.13 8.14 11.75
N TYR A 313 10.60 8.81 12.76
CA TYR A 313 10.67 10.27 12.87
C TYR A 313 12.08 10.75 13.17
N GLN A 314 12.79 10.12 14.10
CA GLN A 314 14.14 10.55 14.48
C GLN A 314 15.08 10.47 13.28
N VAL A 315 14.98 9.38 12.51
CA VAL A 315 15.73 9.17 11.28
C VAL A 315 15.32 10.22 10.24
N TRP A 316 14.02 10.38 9.98
CA TRP A 316 13.52 11.39 9.04
C TRP A 316 14.02 12.79 9.41
N ARG A 317 13.94 13.17 10.69
CA ARG A 317 14.37 14.48 11.19
C ARG A 317 15.88 14.67 11.07
N THR A 318 16.66 13.62 11.30
CA THR A 318 18.12 13.66 11.20
C THR A 318 18.56 13.86 9.75
N GLU A 319 18.05 13.04 8.83
CA GLU A 319 18.40 13.09 7.41
C GLU A 319 17.89 14.37 6.73
N ASN A 320 16.83 14.99 7.27
CA ASN A 320 16.26 16.23 6.77
C ASN A 320 16.53 17.43 7.69
N ALA A 321 17.57 17.34 8.55
CA ALA A 321 17.97 18.44 9.39
C ALA A 321 18.41 19.65 8.53
N GLY A 322 17.81 20.81 8.76
CA GLY A 322 18.08 22.02 7.96
C GLY A 322 17.34 22.06 6.62
N SER A 323 16.62 21.01 6.26
CA SER A 323 15.66 21.00 5.17
C SER A 323 14.27 21.38 5.70
N THR A 324 13.48 22.07 4.88
CA THR A 324 12.05 22.18 5.14
C THR A 324 11.42 20.80 4.94
N VAL A 325 10.25 20.54 5.54
CA VAL A 325 9.44 19.33 5.24
C VAL A 325 9.28 19.12 3.73
N MET A 326 9.27 20.21 2.98
CA MET A 326 9.15 20.21 1.54
C MET A 326 10.39 19.67 0.82
N HIS A 327 11.58 20.06 1.30
CA HIS A 327 12.84 19.60 0.72
C HIS A 327 13.11 18.11 0.99
N SER A 328 12.43 17.48 1.96
CA SER A 328 12.59 16.03 2.17
C SER A 328 12.08 15.21 0.99
N PHE A 329 11.16 15.76 0.18
CA PHE A 329 10.60 15.11 -1.01
C PHE A 329 11.43 15.32 -2.28
N LEU A 330 12.55 16.04 -2.21
CA LEU A 330 13.45 16.27 -3.35
C LEU A 330 14.08 14.95 -3.88
N PRO A 331 14.42 14.87 -5.18
CA PRO A 331 15.10 13.71 -5.78
C PRO A 331 16.49 13.40 -5.18
N GLY A 332 17.11 14.37 -4.50
CA GLY A 332 18.42 14.17 -3.87
C GLY A 332 18.48 13.03 -2.83
N ASN A 333 17.31 12.64 -2.30
CA ASN A 333 17.14 11.62 -1.28
C ASN A 333 16.64 10.26 -1.82
N ASP A 334 16.61 10.06 -3.14
CA ASP A 334 16.08 8.81 -3.72
C ASP A 334 16.79 7.56 -3.19
N TRP A 335 18.10 7.65 -2.93
CA TRP A 335 18.86 6.53 -2.36
C TRP A 335 18.42 6.15 -0.94
N LEU A 336 17.97 7.12 -0.11
CA LEU A 336 17.43 6.86 1.22
C LEU A 336 16.08 6.16 1.14
N ARG A 337 15.23 6.61 0.20
CA ARG A 337 13.92 5.99 -0.07
C ARG A 337 14.06 4.58 -0.59
N ASP A 338 15.06 4.36 -1.43
CA ASP A 338 15.47 3.06 -1.92
C ASP A 338 15.91 2.11 -0.79
N CYS A 339 16.41 2.67 0.32
CA CYS A 339 16.75 1.96 1.56
C CYS A 339 15.55 1.88 2.54
N ALA A 340 14.37 2.39 2.20
CA ALA A 340 13.22 2.46 3.09
C ALA A 340 13.56 3.05 4.47
N TYR A 341 14.40 4.11 4.50
CA TYR A 341 15.03 4.59 5.74
C TYR A 341 14.06 4.95 6.88
N VAL A 342 12.83 5.35 6.56
CA VAL A 342 11.77 5.71 7.51
C VAL A 342 10.85 4.54 7.92
N PHE A 343 11.19 3.29 7.58
CA PHE A 343 10.38 2.10 7.93
C PHE A 343 10.97 1.29 9.07
N TRP A 344 12.27 1.37 9.27
CA TRP A 344 13.00 0.51 10.19
C TRP A 344 12.84 0.96 11.64
N ASP A 345 12.85 -0.01 12.54
CA ASP A 345 12.88 0.29 13.97
C ASP A 345 14.17 1.03 14.35
N SER A 346 14.09 1.91 15.35
CA SER A 346 15.24 2.65 15.88
C SER A 346 16.38 1.71 16.28
N ASP A 347 16.07 0.62 16.99
CA ASP A 347 17.03 -0.42 17.36
C ASP A 347 17.73 -1.06 16.17
N ARG A 348 17.01 -1.26 15.05
CA ARG A 348 17.59 -1.81 13.83
C ARG A 348 18.52 -0.78 13.18
N VAL A 349 18.09 0.46 13.06
CA VAL A 349 18.90 1.55 12.47
C VAL A 349 20.20 1.75 13.26
N GLN A 350 20.14 1.71 14.59
CA GLN A 350 21.33 1.77 15.44
C GLN A 350 22.29 0.61 15.18
N LYS A 351 21.77 -0.63 15.08
CA LYS A 351 22.58 -1.82 14.74
C LYS A 351 23.20 -1.74 13.35
N MET A 352 22.54 -1.07 12.41
CA MET A 352 23.06 -0.83 11.05
C MET A 352 24.14 0.26 11.01
N GLY A 353 24.29 1.06 12.07
CA GLY A 353 25.25 2.16 12.12
C GLY A 353 24.80 3.42 11.35
N GLY A 354 23.49 3.56 11.13
CA GLY A 354 22.89 4.64 10.35
C GLY A 354 22.91 4.40 8.83
N PHE A 355 22.33 5.35 8.07
CA PHE A 355 22.36 5.33 6.61
C PHE A 355 23.56 6.12 6.11
N ARG A 356 24.39 5.55 5.23
CA ARG A 356 25.52 6.24 4.62
C ARG A 356 25.47 6.12 3.11
N LYS A 357 25.62 7.24 2.40
CA LYS A 357 25.69 7.24 0.95
C LYS A 357 27.03 6.64 0.52
N GLU A 358 27.03 5.50 -0.17
CA GLU A 358 28.25 4.95 -0.76
C GLU A 358 28.83 6.00 -1.73
N GLY A 359 30.05 6.49 -1.47
CA GLY A 359 30.78 7.40 -2.36
C GLY A 359 30.83 8.87 -1.95
N SER A 360 30.28 9.27 -0.80
CA SER A 360 30.80 10.47 -0.12
C SER A 360 32.11 10.11 0.55
N CYS A 361 33.18 9.97 -0.26
CA CYS A 361 34.52 10.16 0.29
C CYS A 361 34.50 11.55 0.91
N GLU A 362 34.46 11.61 2.23
CA GLU A 362 34.97 12.74 2.98
C GLU A 362 36.34 13.01 2.35
N LEU A 363 36.43 14.08 1.56
CA LEU A 363 37.69 14.78 1.42
C LEU A 363 38.01 15.20 2.83
N GLU A 364 38.80 14.37 3.52
CA GLU A 364 39.35 14.68 4.82
C GLU A 364 39.85 16.12 4.77
N ASP A 365 39.33 16.93 5.69
CA ASP A 365 39.82 18.25 6.06
C ASP A 365 41.31 18.15 6.39
N GLY A 366 42.12 18.20 5.33
CA GLY A 366 43.57 18.14 5.34
C GLY A 366 44.16 19.40 4.73
N MET A 367 43.58 20.57 5.03
CA MET A 367 44.19 21.86 4.73
C MET A 367 44.22 22.72 5.99
N ALA A 368 45.14 22.37 6.88
CA ALA A 368 45.61 23.29 7.91
C ALA A 368 46.17 24.55 7.21
N PRO A 369 45.82 25.77 7.65
CA PRO A 369 46.41 26.97 7.10
C PRO A 369 47.89 26.99 7.48
N ALA A 370 48.76 27.05 6.48
CA ALA A 370 50.17 27.32 6.68
C ALA A 370 50.35 28.74 7.24
N THR A 371 50.30 28.87 8.56
CA THR A 371 50.91 29.98 9.27
C THR A 371 52.42 29.77 9.28
N GLY A 372 53.13 30.56 8.49
CA GLY A 372 54.60 30.57 8.44
C GLY A 372 55.13 31.90 7.92
N LEU A 373 55.00 32.94 8.75
CA LEU A 373 55.77 34.17 8.67
C LEU A 373 57.19 33.93 9.23
N GLY A 374 58.19 34.52 8.58
CA GLY A 374 59.56 34.72 9.08
C GLY A 374 60.61 34.04 8.19
N GLN A 375 61.64 34.70 7.65
CA GLN A 375 62.16 36.06 7.77
C GLN A 375 62.82 36.44 6.45
#